data_AF-X1HJH1-F1
#
_entry.id   AF-X1HJH1-F1
#
_cell.length_a   1.000
_cell.length_b   1.000
_cell.length_c   1.000
_cell.angle_alpha   90.00
_cell.angle_beta   90.00
_cell.angle_gamma   90.00
#
_symmetry.space_group_name_H-M   'P 1'
#
loop_
_entity.id
_entity.type
_entity.pdbx_description
1 polymer ?
#
loop_
_entity_poly.entity_id
_entity_poly.type
_entity_poly.pdbx_seq_one_letter_code
_entity_poly.pdbx_strand_id
1 'polypeptide(L)'
;MLGADLIAFHTYNYVRHFISCVRRLLGHDPVFNRIQIHERTLKVDAYPKGIDFEKFQEVAILEEKKPPEKKSQIRKEIEKYFSPGNGRKLILSTSNLE
;
A
#
# COMPACT_ATOMS: atom_id res chain seq x y z
N MET A 1 17.77 9.48 8.29
CA MET A 1 16.50 9.03 8.89
C MET A 1 16.26 9.60 10.29
N LEU A 2 17.22 9.51 11.21
CA LEU A 2 17.08 10.00 12.61
C LEU A 2 17.01 11.54 12.77
N GLY A 3 17.01 12.28 11.66
CA GLY A 3 16.75 13.71 11.62
C GLY A 3 15.28 14.07 11.83
N ALA A 4 14.34 13.13 11.61
CA ALA A 4 12.90 13.38 11.68
C ALA A 4 12.35 13.29 13.11
N ASP A 5 11.24 13.99 13.36
CA ASP A 5 10.48 13.88 14.62
C ASP A 5 9.59 12.61 14.65
N LEU A 6 9.20 12.13 13.47
CA LEU A 6 8.40 10.92 13.28
C LEU A 6 8.94 10.08 12.12
N ILE A 7 9.10 8.78 12.35
CA ILE A 7 9.37 7.78 11.33
C ILE A 7 8.21 6.78 11.32
N ALA A 8 7.50 6.72 10.21
CA ALA A 8 6.33 5.86 10.02
C ALA A 8 6.64 4.69 9.09
N PHE A 9 6.22 3.48 9.47
CA PHE A 9 6.30 2.29 8.63
C PHE A 9 4.92 1.70 8.35
N HIS A 10 4.77 0.89 7.30
CA HIS A 10 3.48 0.25 7.01
C HIS A 10 3.12 -0.88 7.97
N THR A 11 4.12 -1.54 8.59
CA THR A 11 3.89 -2.66 9.49
C THR A 11 4.65 -2.47 10.79
N TYR A 12 4.10 -3.05 11.87
CA TYR A 12 4.79 -3.08 13.16
C TYR A 12 6.09 -3.90 13.09
N ASN A 13 6.19 -4.87 12.17
CA ASN A 13 7.42 -5.64 12.00
C ASN A 13 8.58 -4.75 11.53
N TYR A 14 8.32 -3.84 10.58
CA TYR A 14 9.33 -2.87 10.12
C TYR A 14 9.75 -1.89 11.23
N VAL A 15 8.81 -1.45 12.08
CA VAL A 15 9.11 -0.65 13.28
C VAL A 15 10.12 -1.37 14.17
N ARG A 16 9.86 -2.64 14.52
CA ARG A 16 10.75 -3.44 15.37
C ARG A 16 12.13 -3.64 14.74
N HIS A 17 12.18 -3.92 13.43
CA HIS A 17 13.46 -4.07 12.72
C HIS A 17 14.26 -2.77 12.72
N PHE A 18 13.61 -1.64 12.45
CA PHE A 18 14.25 -0.33 12.51
C PHE A 18 14.81 -0.03 13.91
N ILE A 19 14.01 -0.22 14.95
CA ILE A 19 14.42 -0.08 16.35
C ILE A 19 15.62 -0.98 16.67
N SER A 20 15.58 -2.25 16.24
CA SER A 20 16.69 -3.18 16.45
C SER A 20 17.96 -2.72 15.74
N CYS A 21 17.86 -2.16 14.53
CA CYS A 21 19.01 -1.61 13.81
C CYS A 21 19.60 -0.40 14.52
N VAL A 22 18.75 0.55 14.96
CA VAL A 22 19.20 1.73 15.71
C VAL A 22 19.91 1.31 17.01
N ARG A 23 19.33 0.38 17.76
CA ARG A 23 19.93 -0.12 19.01
C ARG A 23 21.29 -0.78 18.76
N ARG A 24 21.38 -1.65 17.75
CA ARG A 24 22.61 -2.43 17.48
C ARG A 24 23.73 -1.61 16.83
N LEU A 25 23.38 -0.68 15.93
CA LEU A 25 24.35 0.05 15.13
C LEU A 25 24.76 1.38 15.77
N LEU A 26 23.85 2.02 16.50
CA LEU A 26 24.06 3.37 17.04
C LEU A 26 24.01 3.42 18.57
N GLY A 27 23.67 2.31 19.23
CA GLY A 27 23.66 2.21 20.70
C GLY A 27 22.53 2.97 21.39
N HIS A 28 21.58 3.55 20.65
CA HIS A 28 20.43 4.23 21.25
C HIS A 28 19.36 3.21 21.65
N ASP A 29 18.99 3.18 22.93
CA ASP A 29 17.94 2.29 23.43
C ASP A 29 16.58 3.00 23.40
N PRO A 30 15.59 2.48 22.65
CA PRO A 30 14.27 3.09 22.59
C PRO A 30 13.42 2.78 23.81
N VAL A 31 12.64 3.78 24.23
CA VAL A 31 11.63 3.65 25.29
C VAL A 31 10.26 3.94 24.67
N PHE A 32 9.32 3.00 24.72
CA PHE A 32 7.97 3.13 24.11
C PHE A 32 7.98 3.62 22.64
N ASN A 33 8.84 3.01 21.81
CA ASN A 33 9.08 3.40 20.41
C ASN A 33 9.57 4.85 20.22
N ARG A 34 10.11 5.47 21.26
CA ARG A 34 10.79 6.77 21.18
C ARG A 34 12.28 6.56 21.31
N ILE A 35 13.05 7.20 20.45
CA ILE A 35 14.51 7.16 20.49
C ILE A 35 15.00 8.55 20.84
N GLN A 36 15.77 8.65 21.94
CA GLN A 36 16.37 9.90 22.37
C GLN A 36 17.76 10.06 21.74
N ILE A 37 17.97 11.19 21.07
CA ILE A 37 19.20 11.52 20.36
C ILE A 37 19.55 12.96 20.70
N HIS A 38 20.61 13.14 21.51
CA HIS A 38 20.98 14.45 22.07
C HIS A 38 19.76 15.09 22.76
N GLU A 39 19.42 16.33 22.38
CA GLU A 39 18.28 17.09 22.91
C GLU A 39 16.93 16.78 22.21
N ARG A 40 16.88 15.77 21.33
CA ARG A 40 15.68 15.45 20.54
C ARG A 40 15.14 14.07 20.83
N THR A 41 13.82 13.95 20.75
CA THR A 41 13.11 12.67 20.85
C THR A 41 12.37 12.42 19.54
N LEU A 42 12.71 11.34 18.84
CA LEU A 42 11.96 10.91 17.67
C LEU A 42 10.99 9.79 18.03
N LYS A 43 9.81 9.76 17.39
CA LYS A 43 8.83 8.69 17.50
C LYS A 43 8.96 7.75 16.30
N VAL A 44 8.85 6.45 16.52
CA VAL A 44 8.72 5.45 15.46
C VAL A 44 7.38 4.73 15.63
N ASP A 45 6.60 4.59 14.57
CA ASP A 45 5.29 3.91 14.67
C ASP A 45 4.83 3.29 13.36
N ALA A 46 3.77 2.47 13.43
CA ALA A 46 3.15 1.84 12.27
C ALA A 46 1.93 2.63 11.78
N TYR A 47 2.00 3.09 10.53
CA TYR A 47 0.92 3.73 9.78
C TYR A 47 0.73 2.99 8.44
N PRO A 48 -0.19 2.01 8.39
CA PRO A 48 -0.55 1.35 7.14
C PRO A 48 -1.12 2.37 6.16
N LYS A 49 -0.61 2.36 4.93
CA LYS A 49 -1.15 3.23 3.88
C LYS A 49 -2.45 2.65 3.34
N GLY A 50 -3.49 3.47 3.28
CA GLY A 50 -4.75 3.15 2.62
C GLY A 50 -4.80 3.59 1.16
N ILE A 51 -5.93 3.30 0.53
CA ILE A 51 -6.35 3.88 -0.75
C ILE A 51 -7.55 4.78 -0.53
N ASP A 52 -7.77 5.72 -1.45
CA ASP A 52 -9.00 6.52 -1.51
C ASP A 52 -10.12 5.65 -2.10
N PHE A 53 -10.84 4.95 -1.23
CA PHE A 53 -11.81 3.93 -1.64
C PHE A 53 -12.96 4.55 -2.43
N GLU A 54 -13.49 5.67 -1.96
CA GLU A 54 -14.60 6.39 -2.57
C GLU A 54 -14.27 6.76 -4.01
N LYS A 55 -13.08 7.33 -4.25
CA LYS A 55 -12.62 7.65 -5.60
C LYS A 55 -12.56 6.43 -6.51
N PHE A 56 -12.01 5.30 -6.03
CA PHE A 56 -11.93 4.09 -6.86
C PHE A 56 -13.30 3.49 -7.14
N GLN A 57 -14.20 3.50 -6.15
CA GLN A 57 -15.56 3.03 -6.29
C GLN A 57 -16.33 3.86 -7.33
N GLU A 58 -16.25 5.18 -7.25
CA GLU A 58 -16.91 6.08 -8.19
C GLU A 58 -16.43 5.84 -9.63
N VAL A 59 -15.11 5.76 -9.83
CA VAL A 59 -14.53 5.47 -11.14
C VAL A 59 -14.99 4.10 -11.65
N ALA A 60 -15.01 3.06 -10.81
CA ALA A 60 -15.45 1.73 -11.22
C ALA A 60 -16.90 1.72 -11.72
N ILE A 61 -17.80 2.40 -11.00
CA ILE A 61 -19.22 2.54 -11.37
C ILE A 61 -19.36 3.32 -12.69
N LEU A 62 -18.61 4.41 -12.85
CA LEU A 62 -18.63 5.20 -14.09
C LEU A 62 -18.14 4.39 -15.28
N GLU A 63 -17.06 3.61 -15.12
CA GLU A 63 -16.53 2.72 -16.17
C GLU A 63 -17.53 1.61 -16.55
N GLU A 64 -18.29 1.09 -15.59
CA GLU A 64 -19.32 0.07 -15.85
C GLU A 64 -20.51 0.63 -16.65
N LYS A 65 -20.93 1.87 -16.35
CA LYS A 65 -22.05 2.55 -17.02
C LYS A 65 -21.71 3.06 -18.43
N LYS A 66 -20.45 2.98 -18.87
CA LYS A 66 -20.06 3.44 -20.21
C LYS A 66 -20.76 2.62 -21.30
N PRO A 67 -21.26 3.28 -22.37
CA PRO A 67 -21.81 2.56 -23.51
C PRO A 67 -20.72 1.67 -24.15
N PRO A 68 -21.10 0.54 -24.79
CA PRO A 68 -20.15 -0.44 -25.32
C PRO A 68 -19.10 0.17 -26.23
N GLU A 69 -19.46 1.15 -27.05
CA GLU A 69 -18.54 1.86 -27.94
C GLU A 69 -17.40 2.58 -27.22
N LYS A 70 -17.64 3.11 -26.01
CA LYS A 70 -16.65 3.83 -25.18
C LYS A 70 -15.85 2.94 -24.22
N LYS A 71 -16.13 1.63 -24.16
CA LYS A 71 -15.33 0.68 -23.37
C LYS A 71 -13.98 0.41 -24.04
N SER A 72 -12.95 0.20 -23.22
CA SER A 72 -11.62 -0.19 -23.71
C SER A 72 -11.66 -1.52 -24.48
N GLN A 73 -10.72 -1.71 -25.41
CA GLN A 73 -10.62 -2.95 -26.20
C GLN A 73 -10.44 -4.18 -25.29
N ILE A 74 -9.57 -4.07 -24.27
CA ILE A 74 -9.35 -5.12 -23.27
C ILE A 74 -10.66 -5.50 -22.56
N ARG A 75 -11.49 -4.52 -22.16
CA ARG A 75 -12.75 -4.81 -21.47
C ARG A 75 -13.73 -5.56 -22.37
N LYS A 76 -13.80 -5.18 -23.66
CA LYS A 76 -14.62 -5.89 -24.66
C LYS A 76 -14.16 -7.33 -24.86
N GLU A 77 -12.85 -7.55 -24.93
CA GLU A 77 -12.28 -8.90 -25.05
C GLU A 77 -12.59 -9.76 -23.82
N ILE A 78 -12.41 -9.21 -22.62
CA ILE A 78 -12.74 -9.90 -21.37
C ILE A 78 -14.23 -10.28 -21.35
N GLU A 79 -15.13 -9.34 -21.65
CA GLU A 79 -16.58 -9.58 -21.68
C GLU A 79 -16.95 -10.66 -22.71
N LYS A 80 -16.28 -10.70 -23.87
CA LYS A 80 -16.47 -11.72 -24.93
C LYS A 80 -16.03 -13.12 -24.51
N TYR A 81 -14.87 -13.25 -23.86
CA TYR A 81 -14.29 -14.56 -23.54
C TYR A 81 -14.81 -15.15 -22.23
N PHE A 82 -15.21 -14.30 -21.28
CA PHE A 82 -15.63 -14.68 -19.93
C PHE A 82 -17.12 -14.41 -19.67
N SER A 83 -17.95 -14.37 -20.71
CA SER A 83 -19.40 -14.19 -20.56
C SER A 83 -19.99 -15.22 -19.58
N PRO A 84 -20.94 -14.82 -18.71
CA PRO A 84 -21.57 -15.71 -17.75
C PRO A 84 -22.27 -16.87 -18.50
N GLY A 85 -21.70 -18.07 -18.39
CA GLY A 85 -22.14 -19.27 -19.11
C GLY A 85 -21.00 -20.09 -19.73
N ASN A 86 -19.84 -19.48 -20.00
CA ASN A 86 -18.72 -20.18 -20.65
C ASN A 86 -17.88 -21.08 -19.72
N GLY A 87 -18.17 -21.11 -18.42
CA GLY A 87 -17.44 -21.91 -17.42
C GLY A 87 -15.96 -21.51 -17.20
N ARG A 88 -15.51 -20.40 -17.80
CA ARG A 88 -14.11 -19.93 -17.75
C ARG A 88 -13.88 -19.00 -16.56
N LYS A 89 -12.71 -19.11 -15.94
CA LYS A 89 -12.26 -18.24 -14.84
C LYS A 89 -11.15 -17.32 -15.33
N LEU A 90 -11.18 -16.05 -14.92
CA LEU A 90 -10.13 -15.07 -15.18
C LEU A 90 -9.28 -14.88 -13.90
N ILE A 91 -7.95 -14.96 -14.04
CA ILE A 91 -7.00 -14.57 -12.99
C ILE A 91 -6.33 -13.29 -13.46
N LEU A 92 -6.42 -12.22 -12.66
CA LEU A 92 -5.83 -10.91 -12.95
C LEU A 92 -4.91 -10.50 -11.79
N SER A 93 -3.68 -10.14 -12.11
CA SER A 93 -2.69 -9.60 -11.17
C SER A 93 -1.92 -8.47 -11.83
N THR A 94 -1.63 -7.40 -11.10
CA THR A 94 -0.80 -6.29 -11.57
C THR A 94 0.40 -6.13 -10.64
N SER A 95 1.60 -6.08 -11.20
CA SER A 95 2.84 -5.85 -10.47
C SER A 95 3.77 -4.98 -11.29
N ASN A 96 4.72 -4.31 -10.63
CA ASN A 96 5.87 -3.77 -11.32
C ASN A 96 6.77 -4.94 -11.76
N LEU A 97 7.57 -4.73 -12.80
CA LEU A 97 8.69 -5.62 -13.11
C LEU A 97 9.89 -5.16 -12.29
N GLU A 98 10.26 -5.94 -11.28
CA GLU A 98 11.44 -5.73 -10.41
C GLU A 98 12.50 -6.78 -10.71
#